data_AF-U5SAN8-F1
#
_entry.id   AF-U5SAN8-F1
#
_cell.length_a   1.000
_cell.length_b   1.000
_cell.length_c   1.000
_cell.angle_alpha   90.00
_cell.angle_beta   90.00
_cell.angle_gamma   90.00
#
_symmetry.space_group_name_H-M   'P 1'
#
loop_
_entity.id
_entity.type
_entity.pdbx_description
1 polymer ?
#
loop_
_entity_poly.entity_id
_entity_poly.type
_entity_poly.pdbx_seq_one_letter_code
_entity_poly.pdbx_strand_id
1 'polypeptide(L)'
;MKIGNNGYNQYINTVRQNQENAHSKGLQKSTESVNEESVTVDISEAAKQLAKTKAAENAPTMSPNVEAIKKAVLNGTYNVSPEKISSGMMQAMNNQREYTD
;
A
#
# COMPACT_ATOMS: atom_id res chain seq x y z
N MET A 1 -52.98 14.95 -9.86
CA MET A 1 -52.07 13.79 -9.81
C MET A 1 -51.19 13.92 -8.57
N LYS A 2 -51.24 12.96 -7.62
CA LYS A 2 -50.35 12.94 -6.46
C LYS A 2 -49.02 12.32 -6.90
N ILE A 3 -47.93 13.09 -6.85
CA ILE A 3 -46.57 12.56 -7.04
C ILE A 3 -46.25 11.76 -5.77
N GLY A 4 -46.59 10.47 -5.83
CA GLY A 4 -46.42 9.53 -4.72
C GLY A 4 -44.94 9.25 -4.46
N ASN A 5 -44.62 9.19 -3.18
CA ASN A 5 -43.31 9.07 -2.54
C ASN A 5 -42.60 7.71 -2.82
N ASN A 6 -42.51 7.29 -4.08
CA ASN A 6 -42.04 5.96 -4.49
C ASN A 6 -40.52 5.84 -4.61
N GLY A 7 -39.81 6.95 -4.86
CA GLY A 7 -38.34 6.92 -5.01
C GLY A 7 -37.61 6.61 -3.70
N TYR A 8 -38.09 7.18 -2.58
CA TYR A 8 -37.48 6.97 -1.27
C TYR A 8 -37.59 5.51 -0.80
N ASN A 9 -38.77 4.90 -0.99
CA ASN A 9 -38.99 3.51 -0.63
C ASN A 9 -38.18 2.54 -1.49
N GLN A 10 -37.97 2.85 -2.78
CA GLN A 10 -37.10 2.05 -3.64
C GLN A 10 -35.64 2.10 -3.17
N TYR A 11 -35.13 3.29 -2.83
CA TYR A 11 -33.76 3.45 -2.33
C TYR A 11 -33.50 2.64 -1.05
N ILE A 12 -34.40 2.73 -0.07
CA ILE A 12 -34.28 1.98 1.20
C ILE A 12 -34.31 0.46 0.95
N ASN A 13 -35.16 -0.01 0.03
CA ASN A 13 -35.22 -1.43 -0.32
C ASN A 13 -33.92 -1.92 -0.99
N THR A 14 -33.33 -1.12 -1.89
CA THR A 14 -32.04 -1.47 -2.52
C THR A 14 -30.88 -1.50 -1.54
N VAL A 15 -30.81 -0.56 -0.58
CA VAL A 15 -29.75 -0.57 0.43
C VAL A 15 -29.88 -1.78 1.34
N ARG A 16 -31.10 -2.14 1.74
CA ARG A 16 -31.37 -3.31 2.59
C ARG A 16 -31.01 -4.63 1.91
N GLN A 17 -31.37 -4.80 0.63
CA GLN A 17 -30.99 -5.99 -0.14
C GLN A 17 -29.48 -6.11 -0.36
N ASN A 18 -28.76 -5.00 -0.56
CA ASN A 18 -27.32 -5.03 -0.72
C ASN A 18 -26.58 -5.39 0.58
N GLN A 19 -27.10 -5.00 1.76
CA GLN A 19 -26.51 -5.41 3.04
C GLN A 19 -26.68 -6.91 3.30
N GLU A 20 -27.83 -7.50 2.98
CA GLU A 20 -28.06 -8.94 3.19
C GLU A 20 -27.28 -9.83 2.21
N ASN A 21 -26.90 -9.32 1.04
CA ASN A 21 -26.06 -10.04 0.06
C ASN A 21 -24.56 -9.79 0.22
N ALA A 22 -24.13 -8.94 1.16
CA ALA A 22 -22.71 -8.65 1.41
C ALA A 22 -22.01 -9.71 2.29
N HIS A 23 -22.74 -10.70 2.81
CA HIS A 23 -22.15 -11.83 3.51
C HIS A 23 -21.75 -12.94 2.52
N SER A 24 -20.45 -12.92 2.22
CA SER A 24 -19.62 -14.07 1.86
C SER A 24 -20.08 -14.90 0.65
N LYS A 25 -19.86 -14.37 -0.56
CA LYS A 25 -19.24 -15.22 -1.59
C LYS A 25 -17.76 -15.36 -1.24
N GLY A 26 -17.47 -16.22 -0.27
CA GLY A 26 -16.11 -16.67 -0.02
C GLY A 26 -15.61 -17.31 -1.30
N LEU A 27 -14.60 -16.71 -1.93
CA LEU A 27 -13.82 -17.43 -2.93
C LEU A 27 -13.30 -18.68 -2.23
N GLN A 28 -13.66 -19.86 -2.74
CA GLN A 28 -13.00 -21.09 -2.32
C GLN A 28 -11.51 -20.88 -2.55
N LYS A 29 -10.71 -20.86 -1.47
CA LYS A 29 -9.26 -20.96 -1.59
C LYS A 29 -8.98 -22.30 -2.25
N SER A 30 -8.57 -22.26 -3.52
CA SER A 30 -7.90 -23.40 -4.14
C SER A 30 -6.66 -23.70 -3.30
N THR A 31 -6.64 -24.86 -2.65
CA THR A 31 -5.50 -25.36 -1.87
C THR A 31 -4.64 -26.29 -2.72
N GLU A 32 -4.37 -25.90 -3.96
CA GLU A 32 -3.32 -26.53 -4.75
C GLU A 32 -2.13 -25.58 -4.79
N SER A 33 -1.36 -25.58 -3.70
CA SER A 33 0.03 -25.13 -3.78
C SER A 33 0.77 -26.19 -4.58
N VAL A 34 1.00 -25.93 -5.87
CA VAL A 34 1.99 -26.68 -6.65
C VAL A 34 3.31 -26.51 -5.92
N ASN A 35 3.83 -27.60 -5.37
CA ASN A 35 5.11 -27.62 -4.69
C ASN A 35 6.19 -27.62 -5.79
N GLU A 36 6.44 -26.44 -6.35
CA GLU A 36 7.55 -26.23 -7.29
C GLU A 36 8.85 -26.38 -6.52
N GLU A 37 9.68 -27.34 -6.95
CA GLU A 37 11.00 -27.59 -6.39
C GLU A 37 11.81 -26.29 -6.48
N SER A 38 12.20 -25.75 -5.32
CA SER A 38 12.88 -24.45 -5.28
C SER A 38 14.23 -24.57 -5.98
N VAL A 39 14.34 -23.96 -7.15
CA VAL A 39 15.58 -23.86 -7.91
C VAL A 39 16.61 -23.09 -7.09
N THR A 40 17.58 -23.80 -6.51
CA THR A 40 18.69 -23.21 -5.77
C THR A 40 19.71 -22.67 -6.77
N VAL A 41 19.71 -21.35 -6.96
CA VAL A 41 20.73 -20.67 -7.76
C VAL A 41 21.97 -20.45 -6.88
N ASP A 42 23.08 -21.12 -7.20
CA ASP A 42 24.37 -20.90 -6.53
C ASP A 42 24.96 -19.55 -6.94
N ILE A 43 24.60 -18.51 -6.18
CA ILE A 43 25.15 -17.16 -6.33
C ILE A 43 26.59 -17.15 -5.81
N SER A 44 27.52 -16.59 -6.59
CA SER A 44 28.94 -16.47 -6.20
C SER A 44 29.11 -15.73 -4.87
N GLU A 45 30.14 -16.08 -4.10
CA GLU A 45 30.41 -15.45 -2.78
C GLU A 45 30.56 -13.92 -2.89
N ALA A 46 31.11 -13.42 -4.00
CA ALA A 46 31.18 -11.98 -4.28
C ALA A 46 29.80 -11.34 -4.41
N ALA A 47 28.85 -11.99 -5.09
CA ALA A 47 27.48 -11.49 -5.23
C ALA A 47 26.69 -11.58 -3.92
N LYS A 48 26.93 -12.61 -3.08
CA LYS A 48 26.37 -12.67 -1.72
C LYS A 48 26.90 -11.54 -0.83
N GLN A 49 28.19 -11.22 -0.93
CA GLN A 49 28.77 -10.11 -0.17
C GLN A 49 28.23 -8.75 -0.62
N LEU A 50 28.09 -8.53 -1.93
CA LEU A 50 27.46 -7.32 -2.48
C LEU A 50 25.99 -7.18 -2.08
N ALA A 51 25.24 -8.29 -2.01
CA ALA A 51 23.86 -8.27 -1.53
C ALA A 51 23.78 -7.93 -0.03
N LYS A 52 24.72 -8.42 0.78
CA LYS A 52 24.81 -8.12 2.22
C LYS A 52 25.19 -6.66 2.49
N THR A 53 26.13 -6.09 1.74
CA THR A 53 26.47 -4.67 1.87
C THR A 53 25.31 -3.78 1.42
N LYS A 54 24.65 -4.11 0.30
CA LYS A 54 23.41 -3.41 -0.10
C LYS A 54 22.30 -3.57 0.94
N ALA A 55 22.14 -4.73 1.56
CA ALA A 55 21.14 -4.92 2.61
C ALA A 55 21.50 -4.21 3.92
N ALA A 56 22.78 -3.99 4.21
CA ALA A 56 23.24 -3.20 5.36
C ALA A 56 23.14 -1.68 5.11
N GLU A 57 23.36 -1.23 3.88
CA GLU A 57 23.17 0.17 3.45
C GLU A 57 21.70 0.52 3.24
N ASN A 58 20.87 -0.44 2.84
CA ASN A 58 19.41 -0.29 2.64
C ASN A 58 18.56 -0.88 3.77
N ALA A 59 19.16 -1.41 4.83
CA ALA A 59 18.44 -1.54 6.09
C ALA A 59 18.35 -0.12 6.65
N PRO A 60 17.17 0.54 6.63
CA PRO A 60 17.04 1.70 7.48
C PRO A 60 17.21 1.13 8.89
N THR A 61 18.37 1.37 9.49
CA THR A 61 18.38 1.57 10.94
C THR A 61 17.26 2.57 11.16
N MET A 62 16.15 2.09 11.70
CA MET A 62 14.90 2.83 11.70
C MET A 62 15.18 4.06 12.53
N SER A 63 15.52 5.16 11.85
CA SER A 63 16.17 6.26 12.55
C SER A 63 15.18 6.76 13.60
N PRO A 64 15.65 7.31 14.73
CA PRO A 64 14.73 7.85 15.75
C PRO A 64 13.68 8.81 15.15
N ASN A 65 13.99 9.44 14.02
CA ASN A 65 13.06 10.24 13.24
C ASN A 65 11.91 9.43 12.61
N VAL A 66 12.17 8.24 12.07
CA VAL A 66 11.14 7.36 11.48
C VAL A 66 10.15 6.87 12.54
N GLU A 67 10.64 6.50 13.73
CA GLU A 67 9.77 6.09 14.82
C GLU A 67 8.89 7.23 15.35
N ALA A 68 9.47 8.43 15.49
CA ALA A 68 8.72 9.62 15.88
C ALA A 68 7.61 9.95 14.85
N ILE A 69 7.92 9.86 13.56
CA ILE A 69 6.94 10.06 12.48
C ILE A 69 5.83 9.00 12.57
N LYS A 70 6.17 7.72 12.71
CA LYS A 70 5.17 6.64 12.85
C LYS A 70 4.21 6.89 14.02
N LYS A 71 4.75 7.28 15.18
CA LYS A 71 3.93 7.63 16.36
C LYS A 71 3.01 8.82 16.08
N ALA A 72 3.51 9.89 15.44
CA ALA A 72 2.70 11.05 15.09
C ALA A 72 1.57 10.71 14.11
N VAL A 73 1.83 9.83 13.14
CA VAL A 73 0.81 9.37 12.18
C VAL A 73 -0.27 8.54 12.90
N LEU A 74 0.13 7.58 13.75
CA LEU A 74 -0.82 6.76 14.50
C LEU A 74 -1.68 7.58 15.47
N ASN A 75 -1.08 8.60 16.09
CA ASN A 75 -1.79 9.49 17.01
C ASN A 75 -2.60 10.58 16.28
N GLY A 76 -2.56 10.64 14.93
CA GLY A 76 -3.24 11.66 14.13
C GLY A 76 -2.67 13.08 14.28
N THR A 77 -1.49 13.24 14.88
CA THR A 77 -0.83 14.54 15.10
C THR A 77 0.17 14.91 13.99
N TYR A 78 0.36 14.02 13.01
CA TYR A 78 1.18 14.31 11.84
C TYR A 78 0.44 15.26 10.89
N ASN A 79 0.95 16.48 10.75
CA ASN A 79 0.37 17.48 9.88
C ASN A 79 0.85 17.33 8.42
N VAL A 80 -0.09 17.14 7.50
CA VAL A 80 0.18 17.03 6.06
C VAL A 80 -0.07 18.38 5.40
N SER A 81 0.98 18.97 4.82
CA SER A 81 0.88 20.25 4.08
C SER A 81 0.95 19.98 2.58
N PRO A 82 -0.01 20.51 1.78
CA PRO A 82 0.04 20.43 0.31
C PRO A 82 1.32 21.00 -0.30
N GLU A 83 1.86 22.06 0.30
CA GLU A 83 3.08 22.73 -0.15
C GLU A 83 4.29 21.81 0.00
N LYS A 84 4.40 21.10 1.14
CA LYS A 84 5.49 20.14 1.39
C LYS A 84 5.45 18.97 0.41
N ILE A 85 4.25 18.47 0.11
CA ILE A 85 4.07 17.38 -0.87
C ILE A 85 4.52 17.86 -2.25
N SER A 86 4.01 19.01 -2.69
CA SER A 86 4.29 19.56 -4.02
C SER A 86 5.79 19.84 -4.21
N SER A 87 6.43 20.41 -3.19
CA SER A 87 7.89 20.64 -3.18
C SER A 87 8.67 19.34 -3.27
N GLY A 88 8.27 18.31 -2.51
CA GLY A 88 8.93 17.00 -2.54
C GLY A 88 8.81 16.32 -3.90
N MET A 89 7.65 16.43 -4.56
CA MET A 89 7.44 15.91 -5.91
C MET A 89 8.33 16.61 -6.94
N MET A 90 8.37 17.95 -6.91
CA MET A 90 9.23 18.73 -7.81
C MET A 90 10.71 18.39 -7.63
N GLN A 91 11.16 18.26 -6.38
CA GLN A 91 12.53 17.87 -6.08
C GLN A 91 12.85 16.46 -6.58
N ALA A 92 11.96 15.48 -6.36
CA ALA A 92 12.14 14.13 -6.86
C ALA A 92 12.23 14.09 -8.40
N MET A 93 11.37 14.85 -9.09
CA MET A 93 11.42 14.97 -10.55
C MET A 93 12.71 15.63 -11.03
N ASN A 94 13.23 16.63 -10.31
CA ASN A 94 14.50 17.27 -10.67
C ASN A 94 15.68 16.32 -10.50
N ASN A 95 15.77 15.65 -9.35
CA ASN A 95 16.83 14.69 -9.07
C ASN A 95 16.84 13.56 -10.11
N GLN A 96 15.67 13.07 -10.52
CA GLN A 96 15.59 12.04 -11.56
C GLN A 96 16.17 12.49 -12.90
N ARG A 97 16.00 13.76 -13.29
CA ARG A 97 16.60 14.30 -14.52
C ARG A 97 18.12 14.43 -14.42
N GLU A 98 18.63 14.81 -13.26
CA GLU A 98 20.06 15.03 -13.01
C GLU A 98 20.89 13.74 -13.05
N TYR A 99 20.25 12.56 -12.90
CA TYR A 99 20.90 11.25 -13.06
C TYR A 99 20.78 10.65 -14.48
N THR A 100 20.14 11.35 -15.42
CA THR A 100 19.94 10.88 -16.80
C THR A 100 20.80 11.60 -17.85
N ASP A 101 21.64 12.55 -17.44
CA ASP A 101 22.67 13.22 -18.26
C ASP A 101 24.08 12.74 -17.86
#